data_AF-A0A100JMI0-F1
#
_entry.id   AF-A0A100JMI0-F1
#
_cell.length_a   1.000
_cell.length_b   1.000
_cell.length_c   1.000
_cell.angle_alpha   90.00
_cell.angle_beta   90.00
_cell.angle_gamma   90.00
#
_symmetry.space_group_name_H-M   'P 1'
#
loop_
_entity.id
_entity.type
_entity.pdbx_description
1 polymer ?
#
loop_
_entity_poly.entity_id
_entity_poly.type
_entity_poly.pdbx_seq_one_letter_code
_entity_poly.pdbx_strand_id
1 'polypeptide(L)'
;MESPHSTTEEEEKESMIAGYGFGATLTARPGMGDRLVDLLLTGLNEGSPGASEHCLVYLVSRSASDPDVVHVAEGWTSEEDHHRVFAGRTAQAIVAQIDPLLAKDSEYTDYVPVRGRYAL
;
A
#
# COMPACT_ATOMS: atom_id res chain seq x y z
N MET A 1 14.71 -25.42 -39.76
CA MET A 1 15.58 -24.87 -38.71
C MET A 1 14.80 -23.73 -38.11
N GLU A 2 14.01 -24.02 -37.08
CA GLU A 2 13.03 -23.10 -36.51
C GLU A 2 13.74 -21.98 -35.75
N SER A 3 13.26 -20.75 -35.95
CA SER A 3 13.73 -19.57 -35.21
C SER A 3 13.22 -19.64 -33.77
N PRO A 4 14.04 -19.35 -32.75
CA PRO A 4 13.57 -19.33 -31.38
C PRO A 4 12.72 -18.07 -31.15
N HIS A 5 11.59 -18.30 -30.48
CA HIS A 5 10.60 -17.36 -29.99
C HIS A 5 11.15 -15.97 -29.63
N SER A 6 10.59 -14.95 -30.27
CA SER A 6 10.48 -13.62 -29.69
C SER A 6 9.36 -13.68 -28.65
N THR A 7 9.68 -14.06 -27.41
CA THR A 7 8.79 -13.88 -26.27
C THR A 7 8.54 -12.37 -26.15
N THR A 8 7.32 -11.94 -26.40
CA THR A 8 6.93 -10.55 -26.61
C THR A 8 7.04 -9.73 -25.33
N GLU A 9 7.55 -8.50 -25.41
CA GLU A 9 7.47 -7.46 -24.36
C GLU A 9 6.03 -7.24 -23.83
N GLU A 10 5.03 -7.73 -24.57
CA GLU A 10 3.61 -7.76 -24.17
C GLU A 10 3.29 -8.82 -23.09
N GLU A 11 3.98 -9.97 -23.05
CA GLU A 11 3.81 -10.98 -21.97
C GLU A 11 4.47 -10.53 -20.66
N GLU A 12 5.60 -9.81 -20.74
CA GLU A 12 6.20 -9.17 -19.57
C GLU A 12 5.34 -8.01 -19.03
N LYS A 13 4.64 -7.28 -19.91
CA LYS A 13 3.63 -6.28 -19.51
C LYS A 13 2.36 -6.89 -18.92
N GLU A 14 2.01 -8.14 -19.26
CA GLU A 14 0.83 -8.83 -18.73
C GLU A 14 0.98 -9.30 -17.27
N SER A 15 2.19 -9.29 -16.70
CA SER A 15 2.46 -9.89 -15.39
C SER A 15 2.96 -8.89 -14.32
N MET A 16 2.52 -7.63 -14.33
CA MET A 16 2.69 -6.76 -13.14
C MET A 16 1.51 -6.90 -12.18
N ILE A 17 1.09 -8.15 -11.91
CA ILE A 17 0.16 -8.45 -10.83
C ILE A 17 0.96 -8.43 -9.53
N ALA A 18 0.50 -7.68 -8.54
CA ALA A 18 1.08 -7.73 -7.21
C ALA A 18 1.04 -9.17 -6.66
N GLY A 19 2.20 -9.69 -6.27
CA GLY A 19 2.32 -11.04 -5.69
C GLY A 19 1.75 -11.13 -4.28
N TYR A 20 1.57 -9.99 -3.60
CA TYR A 20 0.98 -9.90 -2.27
C TYR A 20 0.16 -8.61 -2.15
N GLY A 21 -1.03 -8.69 -1.55
CA GLY A 21 -1.83 -7.51 -1.22
C GLY A 21 -1.99 -7.36 0.28
N PHE A 22 -2.06 -6.12 0.74
CA PHE A 22 -2.24 -5.80 2.14
C PHE A 22 -3.29 -4.70 2.30
N GLY A 23 -4.17 -4.86 3.29
CA GLY A 23 -5.19 -3.89 3.64
C GLY A 23 -5.05 -3.48 5.09
N ALA A 24 -5.08 -2.18 5.35
CA ALA A 24 -5.16 -1.62 6.69
C ALA A 24 -6.42 -0.76 6.83
N THR A 25 -7.16 -0.96 7.92
CA THR A 25 -8.22 -0.04 8.35
C THR A 25 -7.80 0.61 9.66
N LEU A 26 -7.69 1.93 9.62
CA LEU A 26 -7.26 2.77 10.73
C LEU A 26 -8.43 3.65 11.17
N THR A 27 -8.72 3.67 12.46
CA THR A 27 -9.72 4.56 13.04
C THR A 27 -9.02 5.62 13.88
N ALA A 28 -9.05 6.86 13.40
CA ALA A 28 -8.54 8.01 14.12
C ALA A 28 -9.41 8.33 15.35
N ARG A 29 -8.83 9.04 16.31
CA ARG A 29 -9.60 9.72 17.36
C ARG A 29 -10.55 10.73 16.74
N PRO A 30 -11.67 11.06 17.42
CA PRO A 30 -12.67 11.98 16.87
C PRO A 30 -12.07 13.30 16.37
N GLY A 31 -12.32 13.62 15.10
CA GLY A 31 -11.85 14.84 14.43
C GLY A 31 -10.39 14.81 13.97
N MET A 32 -9.71 13.67 14.03
CA MET A 32 -8.30 13.52 13.65
C MET A 32 -8.11 12.85 12.29
N GLY A 33 -9.18 12.47 11.59
CA GLY A 33 -9.13 11.80 10.28
C GLY A 33 -8.32 12.54 9.21
N ASP A 34 -8.41 13.87 9.14
CA ASP A 34 -7.59 14.68 8.22
C ASP A 34 -6.09 14.50 8.47
N ARG A 35 -5.67 14.65 9.73
CA ARG A 35 -4.27 14.50 10.11
C ARG A 35 -3.76 13.07 9.89
N LEU A 36 -4.60 12.07 10.10
CA LEU A 36 -4.27 10.69 9.81
C LEU A 36 -4.03 10.49 8.30
N VAL A 37 -4.90 11.03 7.44
CA VAL A 37 -4.71 11.01 5.98
C VAL A 37 -3.41 11.71 5.59
N ASP A 38 -3.14 12.90 6.11
CA ASP A 38 -1.91 13.65 5.80
C ASP A 38 -0.64 12.82 6.11
N LEU A 39 -0.61 12.16 7.28
CA LEU A 39 0.50 11.28 7.65
C LEU A 39 0.62 10.05 6.75
N LEU A 40 -0.50 9.38 6.45
CA LEU A 40 -0.50 8.22 5.55
C LEU A 40 0.00 8.60 4.14
N LEU A 41 -0.34 9.78 3.64
CA LEU A 41 0.12 10.28 2.35
C LEU A 41 1.63 10.57 2.33
N THR A 42 2.28 10.79 3.48
CA THR A 42 3.76 10.84 3.53
C THR A 42 4.41 9.49 3.19
N GLY A 43 3.63 8.40 3.22
CA GLY A 43 4.01 7.09 2.70
C GLY A 43 4.37 7.09 1.21
N LEU A 44 3.92 8.09 0.45
CA LEU A 44 4.21 8.28 -0.98
C LEU A 44 5.44 9.14 -1.26
N ASN A 45 6.06 9.74 -0.24
CA ASN A 45 7.27 10.54 -0.42
C ASN A 45 8.46 9.65 -0.83
N GLU A 46 9.46 10.24 -1.48
CA GLU A 46 10.69 9.54 -1.84
C GLU A 46 11.33 8.87 -0.60
N GLY A 47 11.65 7.58 -0.72
CA GLY A 47 12.22 6.78 0.37
C GLY A 47 11.22 6.26 1.41
N SER A 48 9.92 6.53 1.24
CA SER A 48 8.84 5.95 2.04
C SER A 48 8.28 4.65 1.41
N PRO A 49 7.51 3.83 2.17
CA PRO A 49 7.05 2.52 1.70
C PRO A 49 6.30 2.53 0.36
N GLY A 50 5.35 3.45 0.19
CA GLY A 50 4.53 3.56 -1.03
C GLY A 50 5.28 4.08 -2.25
N ALA A 51 6.50 4.60 -2.08
CA ALA A 51 7.39 5.01 -3.18
C ALA A 51 8.45 3.95 -3.53
N SER A 52 8.45 2.81 -2.84
CA SER A 52 9.36 1.70 -3.16
C SER A 52 9.04 1.13 -4.55
N GLU A 53 10.06 0.74 -5.31
CA GLU A 53 9.90 -0.01 -6.56
C GLU A 53 9.18 -1.37 -6.35
N HIS A 54 9.16 -1.88 -5.12
CA HIS A 54 8.45 -3.10 -4.74
C HIS A 54 6.98 -2.86 -4.39
N CYS A 55 6.57 -1.60 -4.17
CA CYS A 55 5.18 -1.22 -3.89
C CYS A 55 4.51 -0.83 -5.21
N LEU A 56 3.67 -1.72 -5.73
CA LEU A 56 2.98 -1.54 -7.01
C LEU A 56 1.66 -0.79 -6.88
N VAL A 57 1.05 -0.84 -5.69
CA VAL A 57 -0.19 -0.13 -5.35
C VAL A 57 -0.05 0.42 -3.94
N TYR A 58 -0.37 1.70 -3.76
CA TYR A 58 -0.54 2.33 -2.46
C TYR A 58 -1.70 3.32 -2.54
N LEU A 59 -2.86 2.92 -2.04
CA LEU A 59 -4.09 3.71 -2.13
C LEU A 59 -4.63 4.04 -0.74
N VAL A 60 -4.65 5.33 -0.42
CA VAL A 60 -5.28 5.86 0.80
C VAL A 60 -6.70 6.33 0.46
N SER A 61 -7.69 5.81 1.18
CA SER A 61 -9.10 6.14 1.01
C SER A 61 -9.73 6.51 2.35
N ARG A 62 -10.39 7.65 2.44
CA ARG A 62 -11.24 7.97 3.60
C ARG A 62 -12.61 7.33 3.42
N SER A 63 -13.17 6.81 4.51
CA SER A 63 -14.54 6.30 4.51
C SER A 63 -15.52 7.45 4.24
N ALA A 64 -16.49 7.19 3.35
CA ALA A 64 -17.54 8.15 3.02
C ALA A 64 -18.60 8.28 4.13
N SER A 65 -18.72 7.28 5.00
CA SER A 65 -19.69 7.25 6.09
C SER A 65 -19.11 7.68 7.44
N ASP A 66 -17.78 7.65 7.58
CA ASP A 66 -17.08 8.05 8.80
C ASP A 66 -15.76 8.76 8.45
N PRO A 67 -15.66 10.09 8.64
CA PRO A 67 -14.46 10.83 8.25
C PRO A 67 -13.21 10.48 9.08
N ASP A 68 -13.37 9.83 10.24
CA ASP A 68 -12.26 9.40 11.09
C ASP A 68 -11.78 7.97 10.75
N VAL A 69 -12.39 7.29 9.79
CA VAL A 69 -11.95 5.98 9.30
C VAL A 69 -11.21 6.13 7.96
N VAL A 70 -10.00 5.59 7.90
CA VAL A 70 -9.15 5.58 6.71
C VAL A 70 -8.74 4.16 6.38
N HIS A 71 -8.79 3.82 5.10
CA HIS A 71 -8.36 2.54 4.55
C HIS A 71 -7.10 2.74 3.71
N VAL A 72 -6.13 1.86 3.87
CA VAL A 72 -4.96 1.75 3.00
C VAL A 72 -5.06 0.40 2.28
N ALA A 73 -5.02 0.43 0.96
CA ALA A 73 -4.91 -0.77 0.13
C ALA A 73 -3.56 -0.76 -0.57
N GLU A 74 -2.81 -1.83 -0.40
CA GLU A 74 -1.45 -1.97 -0.89
C GLU A 74 -1.30 -3.21 -1.75
N GLY A 75 -0.36 -3.14 -2.69
CA GLY A 75 0.03 -4.24 -3.56
C GLY A 75 1.54 -4.25 -3.70
N TRP A 76 2.15 -5.41 -3.46
CA TRP A 76 3.58 -5.61 -3.36
C TRP A 76 4.06 -6.69 -4.32
N THR A 77 5.32 -6.63 -4.72
CA THR A 77 5.96 -7.69 -5.51
C THR A 77 5.97 -9.03 -4.76
N SER A 78 6.13 -9.03 -3.43
CA SER A 78 5.96 -10.20 -2.56
C SER A 78 5.68 -9.79 -1.10
N GLU A 79 5.24 -10.75 -0.27
CA GLU A 79 5.08 -10.56 1.18
C GLU A 79 6.42 -10.24 1.87
N GLU A 80 7.52 -10.86 1.43
CA GLU A 80 8.86 -10.59 1.95
C GLU A 80 9.30 -9.15 1.66
N ASP A 81 8.97 -8.62 0.48
CA ASP A 81 9.27 -7.24 0.13
C ASP A 81 8.50 -6.26 1.01
N HIS A 82 7.21 -6.52 1.24
CA HIS A 82 6.39 -5.75 2.17
C HIS A 82 7.02 -5.71 3.57
N HIS A 83 7.32 -6.88 4.15
CA HIS A 83 7.92 -6.97 5.48
C HIS A 83 9.28 -6.29 5.57
N ARG A 84 10.13 -6.46 4.56
CA ARG A 84 11.46 -5.84 4.51
C ARG A 84 11.36 -4.32 4.48
N VAL A 85 10.46 -3.75 3.67
CA VAL A 85 10.26 -2.31 3.57
C VAL A 85 9.68 -1.75 4.87
N PHE A 86 8.68 -2.41 5.45
CA PHE A 86 8.06 -1.96 6.70
C PHE A 86 8.96 -2.13 7.94
N ALA A 87 9.94 -3.04 7.91
CA ALA A 87 10.99 -3.11 8.94
C ALA A 87 11.99 -1.93 8.86
N GLY A 88 11.97 -1.14 7.78
CA GLY A 88 12.83 0.01 7.58
C GLY A 88 12.51 1.20 8.50
N ARG A 89 13.53 2.03 8.78
CA ARG A 89 13.40 3.18 9.69
C ARG A 89 12.33 4.18 9.27
N THR A 90 12.21 4.47 7.98
CA THR A 90 11.23 5.44 7.47
C THR A 90 9.80 4.96 7.74
N ALA A 91 9.51 3.70 7.44
CA ALA A 91 8.20 3.10 7.70
C ALA A 91 7.85 3.14 9.20
N GLN A 92 8.78 2.68 10.04
CA GLN A 92 8.61 2.68 11.50
C GLN A 92 8.43 4.09 12.07
N ALA A 93 9.10 5.11 11.51
CA ALA A 93 8.93 6.50 11.92
C ALA A 93 7.56 7.08 11.52
N ILE A 94 6.98 6.65 10.40
CA ILE A 94 5.62 7.02 10.01
C ILE A 94 4.61 6.36 10.96
N VAL A 95 4.75 5.05 11.20
CA VAL A 95 3.88 4.28 12.12
C VAL A 95 3.87 4.91 13.52
N ALA A 96 5.05 5.25 14.07
CA ALA A 96 5.16 5.87 15.39
C ALA A 96 4.45 7.24 15.49
N GLN A 97 4.28 7.96 14.37
CA GLN A 97 3.52 9.22 14.35
C GLN A 97 2.01 8.99 14.19
N ILE A 98 1.61 7.89 13.55
CA ILE A 98 0.21 7.49 13.36
C ILE A 98 -0.39 6.94 14.65
N ASP A 99 0.32 6.07 15.36
CA ASP A 99 -0.14 5.40 16.59
C ASP A 99 -0.87 6.32 17.59
N PRO A 100 -0.33 7.50 17.98
CA PRO A 100 -1.02 8.37 18.94
C PRO A 100 -2.31 9.00 18.41
N LEU A 101 -2.56 8.95 17.10
CA LEU A 101 -3.78 9.46 16.48
C LEU A 101 -4.92 8.43 16.49
N LEU A 102 -4.63 7.15 16.72
CA LEU A 102 -5.64 6.10 16.62
C LEU A 102 -6.52 6.03 17.88
N ALA A 103 -7.79 5.71 17.65
CA ALA A 103 -8.78 5.48 18.70
C ALA A 103 -8.76 4.03 19.21
N LYS A 104 -8.26 3.10 18.39
CA LYS A 104 -8.12 1.66 18.64
C LYS A 104 -7.00 1.10 17.78
N ASP A 105 -6.60 -0.14 18.05
CA ASP A 105 -5.66 -0.86 17.18
C ASP A 105 -6.20 -0.96 15.75
N SER A 106 -5.30 -0.86 14.78
CA SER A 106 -5.63 -0.99 13.36
C SER A 106 -5.98 -2.44 13.02
N GLU A 107 -6.87 -2.59 12.04
CA GLU A 107 -7.29 -3.89 11.52
C GLU A 107 -6.55 -4.17 10.21
N TYR A 108 -5.94 -5.34 10.09
CA TYR A 108 -5.12 -5.72 8.93
C TYR A 108 -5.70 -6.93 8.21
N THR A 109 -5.49 -7.02 6.90
CA THR A 109 -5.89 -8.17 6.09
C THR A 109 -4.94 -8.38 4.93
N ASP A 110 -4.51 -9.63 4.75
CA ASP A 110 -3.73 -10.03 3.57
C ASP A 110 -4.67 -10.41 2.42
N TYR A 111 -4.24 -10.10 1.20
CA TYR A 111 -4.95 -10.41 -0.02
C TYR A 111 -4.06 -11.20 -0.98
N VAL A 112 -4.70 -12.00 -1.83
CA VAL A 112 -4.09 -12.55 -3.05
C VAL A 112 -4.64 -11.72 -4.22
N PRO A 113 -3.88 -10.74 -4.75
CA PRO A 113 -4.37 -9.87 -5.81
C PRO A 113 -4.66 -10.68 -7.09
N VAL A 114 -5.87 -10.52 -7.62
CA VAL A 114 -6.29 -11.22 -8.86
C VAL A 114 -6.14 -10.31 -10.08
N ARG A 115 -6.59 -9.05 -9.97
CA ARG A 115 -6.50 -8.03 -11.02
C ARG A 115 -6.75 -6.66 -10.42
N GLY A 116 -6.13 -5.63 -10.99
CA GLY A 116 -6.40 -4.22 -10.66
C GLY A 116 -6.48 -3.34 -11.91
N ARG A 117 -7.06 -2.15 -11.75
CA ARG A 117 -7.00 -1.06 -12.74
C ARG A 117 -7.12 0.27 -12.00
N TYR A 118 -6.25 1.21 -12.32
CA TYR A 118 -6.42 2.62 -12.00
C TYR A 118 -6.35 3.40 -13.31
N ALA A 119 -7.22 4.39 -13.49
CA ALA A 119 -7.22 5.25 -14.66
C ALA A 119 -7.15 6.69 -14.14
N LEU A 120 -6.17 7.45 -14.64
CA LEU A 120 -6.07 8.90 -14.44
C LEU A 120 -6.95 9.62 -15.46
#